data_AF-A0A1F2WZ12-F1
#
_entry.id   AF-A0A1F2WZ12-F1
#
_cell.length_a   1.000
_cell.length_b   1.000
_cell.length_c   1.000
_cell.angle_alpha   90.00
_cell.angle_beta   90.00
_cell.angle_gamma   90.00
#
_symmetry.space_group_name_H-M   'P 1'
#
loop_
_entity.id
_entity.type
_entity.pdbx_description
1 polymer ?
#
loop_
_entity_poly.entity_id
_entity_poly.type
_entity_poly.pdbx_seq_one_letter_code
_entity_poly.pdbx_strand_id
1 'polypeptide(L)'
;MPSSAPAGRAGKMVLAAVFLVLLVAVPFAVVAILPGTDEGGFTCRAEVRSRLAETLGGTLEFLMMSALEGEAPAEAFVATIDHGYTAGVEGGPQSAPADFPETAAGQKFWLQGSLMDKDTFFGEQYVFFGYPQLYVSQVKTGPFWPSQTDRLKTLYWSPVLSLGMVYWVWAFPFVEEYSLGAWLLVIARFLLVCSAAAAAVVWRKRRHRWTPGIIWVVGVYVLVAVLLYVPSL
;
A
#
# COMPACT_ATOMS: atom_id res chain seq x y z
N MET A 1 34.73 -23.93 39.71
CA MET A 1 33.35 -23.41 39.56
C MET A 1 33.11 -23.15 38.08
N PRO A 2 32.37 -23.99 37.35
CA PRO A 2 32.01 -23.70 35.98
C PRO A 2 30.84 -22.71 35.94
N SER A 3 31.08 -21.56 35.32
CA SER A 3 30.10 -20.51 35.02
C SER A 3 29.06 -21.05 34.03
N SER A 4 27.91 -21.46 34.55
CA SER A 4 26.73 -21.77 33.76
C SER A 4 25.89 -20.51 33.57
N ALA A 5 26.06 -19.83 32.42
CA ALA A 5 24.98 -19.31 31.55
C ALA A 5 25.38 -18.06 30.74
N PRO A 6 25.36 -18.18 29.40
CA PRO A 6 24.83 -17.12 28.52
C PRO A 6 23.60 -17.57 27.71
N ALA A 7 23.26 -18.87 27.72
CA ALA A 7 22.23 -19.46 26.85
C ALA A 7 20.83 -18.81 26.98
N GLY A 8 20.47 -18.34 28.18
CA GLY A 8 19.16 -17.74 28.44
C GLY A 8 18.97 -16.32 27.88
N ARG A 9 20.04 -15.59 27.54
CA ARG A 9 19.95 -14.23 26.98
C ARG A 9 19.95 -14.27 25.45
N ALA A 10 20.77 -15.14 24.87
CA ALA A 10 20.79 -15.40 23.43
C ALA A 10 19.44 -15.91 22.92
N GLY A 11 18.84 -16.91 23.59
CA GLY A 11 17.53 -17.45 23.19
C GLY A 11 16.38 -16.43 23.24
N LYS A 12 16.45 -15.43 24.13
CA LYS A 12 15.46 -14.34 24.20
C LYS A 12 15.63 -13.33 23.07
N MET A 13 16.88 -13.04 22.68
CA MET A 13 17.17 -12.14 21.57
C MET A 13 16.76 -12.77 20.23
N VAL A 14 17.01 -14.08 20.05
CA VAL A 14 16.55 -14.82 18.88
C VAL A 14 15.03 -14.80 18.77
N LEU A 15 14.32 -15.06 19.88
CA LEU A 15 12.86 -15.03 19.88
C LEU A 15 12.29 -13.64 19.54
N ALA A 16 12.88 -12.57 20.11
CA ALA A 16 12.46 -11.20 19.81
C ALA A 16 12.73 -10.83 18.34
N ALA A 17 13.88 -11.23 17.80
CA ALA A 17 14.21 -11.02 16.39
C ALA A 17 13.22 -11.75 15.47
N VAL A 18 12.86 -13.00 15.78
CA VAL A 18 11.85 -13.76 15.03
C VAL A 18 10.50 -13.03 15.04
N PHE A 19 10.03 -12.56 16.20
CA PHE A 19 8.78 -11.79 16.26
C PHE A 19 8.87 -10.47 15.49
N LEU A 20 9.99 -9.76 15.54
CA LEU A 20 10.18 -8.53 14.76
C LEU A 20 10.10 -8.80 13.26
N VAL A 21 10.75 -9.86 12.79
CA VAL A 21 10.69 -10.25 11.38
C VAL A 21 9.26 -10.60 10.99
N LEU A 22 8.57 -11.44 11.76
CA LEU A 22 7.22 -11.91 11.42
C LEU A 22 6.15 -10.81 11.52
N LEU A 23 6.25 -9.93 12.52
CA LEU A 23 5.23 -8.91 12.79
C LEU A 23 5.44 -7.61 12.04
N VAL A 24 6.67 -7.33 11.59
CA VAL A 24 7.01 -6.05 10.96
C VAL A 24 7.65 -6.28 9.59
N ALA A 25 8.76 -7.01 9.50
CA ALA A 25 9.48 -7.12 8.23
C ALA A 25 8.67 -7.87 7.15
N VAL A 26 8.00 -8.96 7.50
CA VAL A 26 7.24 -9.79 6.54
C VAL A 26 6.05 -9.02 5.93
N PRO A 27 5.14 -8.38 6.70
CA PRO A 27 4.07 -7.57 6.11
C PRO A 27 4.57 -6.48 5.18
N PHE A 28 5.62 -5.76 5.57
CA PHE A 28 6.22 -4.71 4.75
C PHE A 28 6.86 -5.27 3.47
N ALA A 29 7.61 -6.36 3.57
CA ALA A 29 8.22 -7.01 2.41
C ALA A 29 7.15 -7.52 1.44
N VAL A 30 6.11 -8.18 1.94
CA VAL A 30 5.00 -8.67 1.11
C VAL A 30 4.31 -7.51 0.39
N VAL A 31 3.98 -6.43 1.08
CA VAL A 31 3.33 -5.29 0.42
C VAL A 31 4.26 -4.58 -0.58
N ALA A 32 5.56 -4.51 -0.29
CA ALA A 32 6.53 -3.86 -1.17
C ALA A 32 6.72 -4.59 -2.50
N ILE A 33 6.68 -5.93 -2.50
CA ILE A 33 6.86 -6.74 -3.71
C ILE A 33 5.57 -6.95 -4.50
N LEU A 34 4.41 -6.68 -3.91
CA LEU A 34 3.14 -6.76 -4.61
C LEU A 34 2.93 -5.46 -5.39
N PRO A 35 3.05 -5.49 -6.72
CA PRO A 35 2.86 -4.29 -7.48
C PRO A 35 1.45 -3.74 -7.23
N GLY A 36 1.35 -2.42 -7.18
CA GLY A 36 0.07 -1.70 -7.22
C GLY A 36 -0.54 -1.66 -8.62
N THR A 37 0.13 -2.26 -9.62
CA THR A 37 -0.32 -2.28 -11.01
C THR A 37 -1.31 -3.42 -11.21
N ASP A 38 -2.45 -3.10 -11.81
CA ASP A 38 -3.17 -4.09 -12.61
C ASP A 38 -2.25 -4.54 -13.76
N GLU A 39 -2.40 -5.79 -14.22
CA GLU A 39 -1.60 -6.34 -15.31
C GLU A 39 -1.71 -5.42 -16.55
N GLY A 40 -0.63 -4.69 -16.89
CA GLY A 40 -0.61 -3.69 -17.97
C GLY A 40 -0.54 -2.23 -17.54
N GLY A 41 -0.39 -1.94 -16.23
CA GLY A 41 -0.27 -0.57 -15.73
C GLY A 41 1.09 0.09 -15.99
N PHE A 42 1.08 1.32 -16.49
CA PHE A 42 2.24 2.21 -16.59
C PHE A 42 2.57 2.78 -15.22
N THR A 43 3.86 2.84 -14.88
CA THR A 43 4.35 3.46 -13.64
C THR A 43 5.51 4.39 -13.98
N CYS A 44 5.29 5.69 -13.86
CA CYS A 44 6.28 6.68 -14.27
C CYS A 44 6.31 7.89 -13.35
N ARG A 45 7.46 8.56 -13.35
CA ARG A 45 7.59 9.91 -12.80
C ARG A 45 7.43 10.89 -13.93
N ALA A 46 6.55 11.87 -13.77
CA ALA A 46 6.26 12.84 -14.82
C ALA A 46 6.11 14.27 -14.27
N GLU A 47 6.39 15.24 -15.13
CA GLU A 47 6.27 16.67 -14.84
C GLU A 47 5.07 17.27 -15.58
N VAL A 48 4.27 18.06 -14.87
CA VAL A 48 3.12 18.78 -15.43
C VAL A 48 3.64 19.91 -16.33
N ARG A 49 3.33 19.86 -17.62
CA ARG A 49 3.62 20.93 -18.57
C ARG A 49 2.55 22.00 -18.56
N SER A 50 1.30 21.57 -18.61
CA SER A 50 0.14 22.46 -18.65
C SER A 50 -1.13 21.72 -18.30
N ARG A 51 -2.09 22.43 -17.73
CA ARG A 51 -3.47 21.98 -17.57
C ARG A 51 -4.20 22.14 -18.90
N LEU A 52 -4.79 21.07 -19.43
CA LEU A 52 -5.46 21.07 -20.74
C LEU A 52 -6.94 21.35 -20.62
N ALA A 53 -7.62 20.64 -19.72
CA ALA A 53 -9.06 20.76 -19.51
C ALA A 53 -9.48 20.27 -18.13
N GLU A 54 -10.72 20.60 -17.78
CA GLU A 54 -11.41 20.18 -16.57
C GLU A 54 -12.86 19.84 -16.96
N THR A 55 -13.40 18.71 -16.48
CA THR A 55 -14.81 18.34 -16.65
C THR A 55 -15.47 17.99 -15.33
N LEU A 56 -16.80 17.82 -15.35
CA LEU A 56 -17.59 17.42 -14.19
C LEU A 56 -17.37 18.31 -12.96
N GLY A 57 -17.28 19.63 -13.17
CA GLY A 57 -17.08 20.61 -12.10
C GLY A 57 -15.79 20.44 -11.31
N GLY A 58 -14.73 19.88 -11.93
CA GLY A 58 -13.43 19.67 -11.30
C GLY A 58 -13.12 18.25 -10.93
N THR A 59 -14.08 17.34 -11.11
CA THR A 59 -13.89 15.92 -10.78
C THR A 59 -12.87 15.27 -11.71
N LEU A 60 -12.84 15.66 -12.98
CA LEU A 60 -11.88 15.14 -13.96
C LEU A 60 -10.95 16.24 -14.43
N GLU A 61 -9.65 16.00 -14.30
CA GLU A 61 -8.61 16.92 -14.72
C GLU A 61 -7.70 16.27 -15.76
N PHE A 62 -7.42 17.00 -16.84
CA PHE A 62 -6.55 16.55 -17.93
C PHE A 62 -5.27 17.37 -17.93
N LEU A 63 -4.14 16.70 -17.71
CA LEU A 63 -2.83 17.32 -17.58
C LEU A 63 -1.93 16.87 -18.73
N MET A 64 -1.29 17.82 -19.40
CA MET A 64 -0.20 17.52 -20.31
C MET A 64 1.05 17.23 -19.48
N MET A 65 1.64 16.06 -19.67
CA MET A 65 2.75 15.56 -18.89
C MET A 65 3.98 15.30 -19.76
N SER A 66 5.15 15.47 -19.16
CA SER A 66 6.45 15.05 -19.71
C SER A 66 7.00 13.93 -18.85
N ALA A 67 7.31 12.78 -19.45
CA ALA A 67 7.96 11.69 -18.74
C ALA A 67 9.36 12.11 -18.28
N LEU A 68 9.71 11.74 -17.05
CA LEU A 68 11.04 11.93 -16.48
C LEU A 68 11.73 10.58 -16.31
N GLU A 69 11.04 9.62 -15.67
CA GLU A 69 11.58 8.31 -15.30
C GLU A 69 10.49 7.24 -15.33
N GLY A 70 10.88 5.97 -15.43
CA GLY A 70 9.97 4.83 -15.37
C GLY A 70 9.34 4.46 -16.72
N GLU A 71 8.26 3.69 -16.67
CA GLU A 71 7.55 3.18 -17.83
C GLU A 71 6.36 4.08 -18.12
N ALA A 72 6.61 5.16 -18.87
CA ALA A 72 5.58 6.05 -19.39
C ALA A 72 5.10 5.57 -20.77
N PRO A 73 3.85 5.87 -21.18
CA PRO A 73 3.35 5.49 -22.49
C PRO A 73 4.03 6.25 -23.65
N ALA A 74 4.59 7.44 -23.39
CA ALA A 74 5.46 8.20 -24.29
C ALA A 74 6.23 9.29 -23.52
N GLU A 75 7.17 9.96 -24.19
CA GLU A 75 7.89 11.12 -23.63
C GLU A 75 6.95 12.27 -23.24
N ALA A 76 5.88 12.44 -24.02
CA ALA A 76 4.83 13.43 -23.80
C ALA A 76 3.47 12.73 -23.90
N PHE A 77 2.63 12.90 -22.88
CA PHE A 77 1.36 12.20 -22.77
C PHE A 77 0.35 13.04 -21.98
N VAL A 78 -0.92 12.68 -22.08
CA VAL A 78 -1.98 13.30 -21.28
C VAL A 78 -2.33 12.39 -20.12
N ALA A 79 -2.26 12.91 -18.89
CA ALA A 79 -2.74 12.22 -17.71
C ALA A 79 -4.16 12.69 -17.36
N THR A 80 -5.06 11.74 -17.18
CA THR A 80 -6.40 11.98 -16.67
C THR A 80 -6.41 11.65 -15.19
N ILE A 81 -6.68 12.64 -14.34
CA ILE A 81 -6.87 12.49 -12.91
C ILE A 81 -8.36 12.57 -12.62
N ASP A 82 -8.92 11.52 -12.04
CA ASP A 82 -10.28 11.49 -11.54
C ASP A 82 -10.25 11.65 -10.02
N HIS A 83 -10.60 12.83 -9.53
CA HIS A 83 -10.57 13.14 -8.09
C HIS A 83 -11.50 12.23 -7.26
N GLY A 84 -12.51 11.60 -7.89
CA GLY A 84 -13.38 10.62 -7.24
C GLY A 84 -12.81 9.21 -7.15
N TYR A 85 -11.87 8.83 -8.01
CA TYR A 85 -11.41 7.44 -8.16
C TYR A 85 -9.88 7.26 -8.13
N THR A 86 -9.10 8.29 -8.42
CA THR A 86 -7.64 8.28 -8.37
C THR A 86 -7.19 8.32 -6.91
N ALA A 87 -6.55 7.24 -6.44
CA ALA A 87 -6.04 7.19 -5.08
C ALA A 87 -4.84 8.10 -4.89
N GLY A 88 -4.70 8.72 -3.72
CA GLY A 88 -3.60 9.64 -3.41
C GLY A 88 -3.78 11.06 -3.94
N VAL A 89 -4.96 11.37 -4.49
CA VAL A 89 -5.38 12.75 -4.75
C VAL A 89 -6.39 13.12 -3.67
N GLU A 90 -6.14 14.21 -2.95
CA GLU A 90 -7.07 14.72 -1.93
C GLU A 90 -8.21 15.44 -2.64
N GLY A 91 -9.35 14.76 -2.79
CA GLY A 91 -10.48 15.34 -3.53
C GLY A 91 -11.65 14.40 -3.74
N GLY A 92 -12.01 13.56 -2.75
CA GLY A 92 -13.27 12.85 -2.82
C GLY A 92 -14.45 13.85 -2.97
N PRO A 93 -15.55 13.50 -3.67
CA PRO A 93 -16.64 14.42 -4.04
C PRO A 93 -17.43 15.05 -2.87
N GLN A 94 -17.02 14.83 -1.61
CA GLN A 94 -17.60 15.44 -0.41
C GLN A 94 -16.57 16.12 0.50
N SER A 95 -15.33 16.28 0.06
CA SER A 95 -14.30 17.00 0.80
C SER A 95 -13.52 17.84 -0.19
N ALA A 96 -14.10 18.98 -0.54
CA ALA A 96 -13.31 20.11 -1.02
C ALA A 96 -12.85 20.91 0.21
N PRO A 97 -11.67 20.66 0.80
CA PRO A 97 -10.88 21.78 1.25
C PRO A 97 -10.35 22.49 0.00
N ALA A 98 -10.43 23.81 0.00
CA ALA A 98 -10.07 24.69 -1.10
C ALA A 98 -8.55 24.71 -1.42
N ASP A 99 -7.80 23.65 -1.08
CA ASP A 99 -6.35 23.62 -0.97
C ASP A 99 -5.70 22.39 -1.61
N PHE A 100 -6.29 21.80 -2.66
CA PHE A 100 -5.41 21.20 -3.67
C PHE A 100 -4.83 22.39 -4.44
N PRO A 101 -3.54 22.73 -4.31
CA PRO A 101 -2.98 23.82 -5.09
C PRO A 101 -3.22 23.45 -6.55
N GLU A 102 -3.94 24.30 -7.29
CA GLU A 102 -4.14 24.17 -8.73
C GLU A 102 -2.89 23.56 -9.34
N THR A 103 -3.02 22.41 -9.99
CA THR A 103 -1.87 21.60 -10.40
C THR A 103 -0.95 22.41 -11.31
N ALA A 104 0.04 23.07 -10.70
CA ALA A 104 0.80 24.12 -11.35
C ALA A 104 1.82 23.50 -12.29
N ALA A 105 2.05 24.14 -13.43
CA ALA A 105 3.11 23.74 -14.34
C ALA A 105 4.46 23.63 -13.58
N GLY A 106 5.20 22.56 -13.87
CA GLY A 106 6.47 22.23 -13.22
C GLY A 106 6.36 21.28 -12.01
N GLN A 107 5.15 20.97 -11.53
CA GLN A 107 4.98 19.95 -10.49
C GLN A 107 5.33 18.55 -11.01
N LYS A 108 5.88 17.70 -10.13
CA LYS A 108 6.40 16.37 -10.47
C LYS A 108 5.74 15.32 -9.61
N PHE A 109 5.18 14.31 -10.26
CA PHE A 109 4.44 13.24 -9.60
C PHE A 109 4.96 11.88 -10.03
N TRP A 110 4.87 10.91 -9.12
CA TRP A 110 4.88 9.50 -9.48
C TRP A 110 3.44 9.08 -9.73
N LEU A 111 3.19 8.62 -10.95
CA LEU A 111 1.89 8.22 -11.45
C LEU A 111 1.89 6.73 -11.73
N GLN A 112 0.74 6.13 -11.43
CA GLN A 112 0.42 4.77 -11.82
C GLN A 112 -0.96 4.76 -12.46
N GLY A 113 -1.11 4.05 -13.57
CA GLY A 113 -2.36 4.05 -14.32
C GLY A 113 -2.33 3.08 -15.50
N SER A 114 -3.41 3.06 -16.26
CA SER A 114 -3.53 2.28 -17.49
C SER A 114 -3.71 3.21 -18.69
N LEU A 115 -3.33 2.74 -19.89
CA LEU A 115 -3.66 3.48 -21.09
C LEU A 115 -5.18 3.53 -21.25
N MET A 116 -5.73 4.69 -21.57
CA MET A 116 -7.11 4.77 -22.03
C MET A 116 -7.22 4.06 -23.38
N ASP A 117 -7.89 2.92 -23.37
CA ASP A 117 -8.29 2.21 -24.58
C ASP A 117 -9.78 2.44 -24.90
N LYS A 118 -10.22 1.86 -26.01
CA LYS A 118 -11.61 1.95 -26.47
C LYS A 118 -12.62 1.38 -25.46
N ASP A 119 -12.18 0.44 -24.61
CA ASP A 119 -13.05 -0.32 -23.70
C ASP A 119 -13.13 0.36 -22.33
N THR A 120 -12.15 1.22 -22.01
CA THR A 120 -12.06 2.07 -20.81
C THR A 120 -12.65 3.47 -21.01
N PHE A 121 -13.15 3.79 -22.22
CA PHE A 121 -13.72 5.09 -22.52
C PHE A 121 -15.08 5.28 -21.83
N PHE A 122 -15.11 6.09 -20.77
CA PHE A 122 -16.34 6.55 -20.15
C PHE A 122 -16.84 7.79 -20.90
N GLY A 123 -18.09 7.77 -21.36
CA GLY A 123 -18.64 8.66 -22.41
C GLY A 123 -18.55 10.18 -22.24
N GLU A 124 -18.00 10.70 -21.13
CA GLU A 124 -17.77 12.13 -20.88
C GLU A 124 -16.26 12.52 -20.85
N GLN A 125 -15.35 11.60 -21.19
CA GLN A 125 -13.92 11.87 -21.21
C GLN A 125 -13.48 12.56 -22.51
N TYR A 126 -12.65 13.61 -22.40
CA TYR A 126 -12.06 14.26 -23.57
C TYR A 126 -10.96 13.40 -24.17
N VAL A 127 -11.01 13.19 -25.49
CA VAL A 127 -9.94 12.55 -26.24
C VAL A 127 -9.01 13.62 -26.80
N PHE A 128 -7.74 13.59 -26.37
CA PHE A 128 -6.69 14.45 -26.91
C PHE A 128 -5.95 13.72 -28.03
N PHE A 129 -6.16 14.15 -29.27
CA PHE A 129 -5.49 13.57 -30.43
C PHE A 129 -3.99 13.89 -30.42
N GLY A 130 -3.18 12.94 -30.87
CA GLY A 130 -1.73 13.11 -31.02
C GLY A 130 -0.90 12.77 -29.78
N TYR A 131 -1.54 12.44 -28.65
CA TYR A 131 -0.86 12.03 -27.42
C TYR A 131 -1.49 10.77 -26.83
N PRO A 132 -0.68 9.83 -26.30
CA PRO A 132 -1.21 8.76 -25.46
C PRO A 132 -1.91 9.33 -24.22
N GLN A 133 -3.01 8.72 -23.83
CA GLN A 133 -3.79 9.12 -22.66
C GLN A 133 -3.66 8.07 -21.56
N LEU A 134 -3.19 8.49 -20.41
CA LEU A 134 -3.01 7.67 -19.22
C LEU A 134 -4.14 7.97 -18.24
N TYR A 135 -4.99 6.99 -17.96
CA TYR A 135 -5.94 7.07 -16.86
C TYR A 135 -5.23 6.76 -15.56
N VAL A 136 -5.07 7.77 -14.70
CA VAL A 136 -4.28 7.64 -13.47
C VAL A 136 -5.12 6.96 -12.40
N SER A 137 -4.70 5.78 -11.96
CA SER A 137 -5.33 5.08 -10.85
C SER A 137 -4.76 5.50 -9.51
N GLN A 138 -3.47 5.86 -9.44
CA GLN A 138 -2.82 6.27 -8.19
C GLN A 138 -1.77 7.35 -8.43
N VAL A 139 -1.73 8.32 -7.51
CA VAL A 139 -0.63 9.29 -7.37
C VAL A 139 0.13 8.94 -6.09
N LYS A 140 1.46 8.84 -6.20
CA LYS A 140 2.29 8.52 -5.04
C LYS A 140 2.44 9.74 -4.13
N THR A 141 1.89 9.67 -2.92
CA THR A 141 1.94 10.75 -1.92
C THR A 141 3.07 10.58 -0.89
N GLY A 142 3.70 9.41 -0.82
CA GLY A 142 4.70 9.11 0.19
C GLY A 142 5.69 8.02 -0.23
N PRO A 143 6.34 7.32 0.73
CA PRO A 143 7.28 6.26 0.41
C PRO A 143 6.61 5.06 -0.28
N PHE A 144 5.35 4.79 0.07
CA PHE A 144 4.53 3.74 -0.51
C PHE A 144 3.47 4.30 -1.43
N TRP A 145 2.98 3.47 -2.35
CA TRP A 145 1.77 3.77 -3.11
C TRP A 145 0.53 3.76 -2.20
N PRO A 146 -0.54 4.49 -2.55
CA PRO A 146 -1.81 4.44 -1.81
C PRO A 146 -2.33 3.02 -1.60
N SER A 147 -2.34 2.20 -2.65
CA SER A 147 -2.76 0.79 -2.58
C SER A 147 -1.89 -0.05 -1.64
N GLN A 148 -0.58 0.22 -1.58
CA GLN A 148 0.32 -0.45 -0.64
C GLN A 148 0.00 -0.04 0.81
N THR A 149 -0.26 1.24 1.03
CA THR A 149 -0.65 1.76 2.34
C THR A 149 -1.96 1.13 2.82
N ASP A 150 -2.96 1.00 1.94
CA ASP A 150 -4.24 0.40 2.27
C ASP A 150 -4.15 -1.10 2.52
N ARG A 151 -3.28 -1.82 1.77
CA ARG A 151 -2.94 -3.22 2.04
C ARG A 151 -2.30 -3.38 3.42
N LEU A 152 -1.35 -2.52 3.79
CA LEU A 152 -0.75 -2.52 5.13
C LEU A 152 -1.82 -2.27 6.20
N LYS A 153 -2.65 -1.23 6.06
CA LYS A 153 -3.76 -0.96 6.98
C LYS A 153 -4.65 -2.19 7.15
N THR A 154 -5.04 -2.84 6.05
CA THR A 154 -5.87 -4.04 6.07
C THR A 154 -5.23 -5.20 6.84
N LEU A 155 -3.91 -5.40 6.70
CA LEU A 155 -3.17 -6.44 7.43
C LEU A 155 -3.17 -6.20 8.95
N TYR A 156 -3.05 -4.94 9.39
CA TYR A 156 -2.98 -4.60 10.81
C TYR A 156 -4.36 -4.34 11.46
N TRP A 157 -5.41 -3.96 10.70
CA TRP A 157 -6.69 -3.52 11.24
C TRP A 157 -7.67 -4.61 11.67
N SER A 158 -7.58 -5.85 11.17
CA SER A 158 -8.63 -6.83 11.45
C SER A 158 -8.12 -8.20 11.90
N PRO A 159 -7.82 -8.36 13.21
CA PRO A 159 -7.52 -9.65 13.82
C PRO A 159 -8.68 -10.65 13.73
N VAL A 160 -9.94 -10.17 13.74
CA VAL A 160 -11.13 -11.03 13.83
C VAL A 160 -11.48 -11.70 12.51
N LEU A 161 -11.44 -10.97 11.39
CA LEU A 161 -11.57 -11.58 10.04
C LEU A 161 -10.40 -12.53 9.73
N SER A 162 -9.31 -12.44 10.50
CA SER A 162 -8.13 -13.27 10.28
C SER A 162 -8.29 -14.71 10.79
N LEU A 163 -9.30 -15.03 11.61
CA LEU A 163 -9.58 -16.41 12.02
C LEU A 163 -10.01 -17.30 10.85
N GLY A 164 -10.72 -16.74 9.87
CA GLY A 164 -11.06 -17.44 8.62
C GLY A 164 -9.85 -17.70 7.73
N MET A 165 -8.71 -17.02 7.96
CA MET A 165 -7.54 -17.12 7.09
C MET A 165 -6.85 -18.48 7.14
N VAL A 166 -7.01 -19.25 8.23
CA VAL A 166 -6.47 -20.62 8.31
C VAL A 166 -7.05 -21.50 7.19
N TYR A 167 -8.35 -21.36 6.93
CA TYR A 167 -9.01 -22.03 5.82
C TYR A 167 -8.54 -21.47 4.48
N TRP A 168 -8.49 -20.14 4.35
CA TRP A 168 -8.10 -19.49 3.09
C TRP A 168 -6.67 -19.76 2.66
N VAL A 169 -5.69 -19.91 3.57
CA VAL A 169 -4.31 -20.27 3.17
C VAL A 169 -4.29 -21.55 2.31
N TRP A 170 -5.14 -22.51 2.66
CA TRP A 170 -5.27 -23.77 1.93
C TRP A 170 -6.26 -23.70 0.76
N ALA A 171 -7.41 -23.05 0.94
CA ALA A 171 -8.49 -23.03 -0.06
C ALA A 171 -8.28 -22.02 -1.19
N PHE A 172 -7.57 -20.91 -0.94
CA PHE A 172 -7.43 -19.81 -1.89
C PHE A 172 -6.78 -20.18 -3.24
N PRO A 173 -5.77 -21.06 -3.31
CA PRO A 173 -5.24 -21.58 -4.58
C PRO A 173 -6.24 -22.33 -5.46
N PHE A 174 -7.40 -22.71 -4.92
CA PHE A 174 -8.44 -23.47 -5.63
C PHE A 174 -9.65 -22.61 -6.02
N VAL A 175 -9.57 -21.29 -5.79
CA VAL A 175 -10.62 -20.33 -6.18
C VAL A 175 -10.40 -19.92 -7.63
N GLU A 176 -11.48 -19.73 -8.38
CA GLU A 176 -11.42 -19.32 -9.80
C GLU A 176 -10.68 -17.99 -10.00
N GLU A 177 -10.79 -17.06 -9.05
CA GLU A 177 -10.14 -15.74 -9.04
C GLU A 177 -8.78 -15.75 -8.32
N TYR A 178 -7.98 -16.80 -8.51
CA TYR A 178 -6.67 -16.90 -7.89
C TYR A 178 -5.71 -15.82 -8.41
N SER A 179 -5.16 -15.02 -7.50
CA SER A 179 -3.95 -14.24 -7.75
C SER A 179 -2.87 -14.56 -6.72
N LEU A 180 -1.63 -14.71 -7.18
CA LEU A 180 -0.48 -14.95 -6.31
C LEU A 180 -0.36 -13.85 -5.25
N GLY A 181 -0.68 -12.61 -5.64
CA GLY A 181 -0.59 -11.47 -4.74
C GLY A 181 -1.59 -11.49 -3.60
N ALA A 182 -2.85 -11.79 -3.90
CA ALA A 182 -3.85 -11.95 -2.86
C ALA A 182 -3.53 -13.12 -1.92
N TRP A 183 -3.00 -14.23 -2.47
CA TRP A 183 -2.58 -15.37 -1.66
C TRP A 183 -1.43 -15.02 -0.69
N LEU A 184 -0.43 -14.27 -1.15
CA LEU A 184 0.67 -13.80 -0.29
C LEU A 184 0.16 -12.89 0.85
N LEU A 185 -0.84 -12.04 0.60
CA LEU A 185 -1.49 -11.25 1.64
C LEU A 185 -2.21 -12.14 2.66
N VAL A 186 -2.90 -13.19 2.21
CA VAL A 186 -3.55 -14.18 3.09
C VAL A 186 -2.52 -14.88 3.99
N ILE A 187 -1.38 -15.30 3.44
CA ILE A 187 -0.28 -15.91 4.21
C ILE A 187 0.29 -14.91 5.22
N ALA A 188 0.59 -13.68 4.81
CA ALA A 188 1.15 -12.65 5.69
C ALA A 188 0.21 -12.40 6.88
N ARG A 189 -1.08 -12.32 6.62
CA ARG A 189 -2.12 -12.16 7.64
C ARG A 189 -2.21 -13.35 8.58
N PHE A 190 -2.14 -14.57 8.05
CA PHE A 190 -2.09 -15.79 8.87
C PHE A 190 -0.87 -15.80 9.81
N LEU A 191 0.32 -15.46 9.28
CA LEU A 191 1.55 -15.36 10.08
C LEU A 191 1.44 -14.31 11.18
N LEU A 192 0.82 -13.15 10.91
CA LEU A 192 0.53 -12.13 11.91
C LEU A 192 -0.33 -12.67 13.05
N VAL A 193 -1.41 -13.39 12.73
CA VAL A 193 -2.29 -14.01 13.76
C VAL A 193 -1.55 -15.05 14.58
N CYS A 194 -0.84 -15.98 13.93
CA CYS A 194 -0.09 -17.01 14.63
C CYS A 194 0.98 -16.41 15.54
N SER A 195 1.65 -15.35 15.09
CA SER A 195 2.65 -14.62 15.87
C SER A 195 2.01 -13.89 17.06
N ALA A 196 0.88 -13.21 16.87
CA ALA A 196 0.15 -12.56 17.95
C ALA A 196 -0.36 -13.57 19.00
N ALA A 197 -0.92 -14.70 18.56
CA ALA A 197 -1.37 -15.77 19.43
C ALA A 197 -0.20 -16.41 20.20
N ALA A 198 0.92 -16.69 19.53
CA ALA A 198 2.13 -17.19 20.18
C ALA A 198 2.67 -16.20 21.21
N ALA A 199 2.69 -14.90 20.89
CA ALA A 199 3.08 -13.85 21.83
C ALA A 199 2.15 -13.82 23.05
N ALA A 200 0.84 -13.96 22.87
CA ALA A 200 -0.14 -14.03 23.95
C ALA A 200 0.03 -15.28 24.84
N VAL A 201 0.31 -16.44 24.24
CA VAL A 201 0.59 -17.69 24.99
C VAL A 201 1.87 -17.57 25.79
N VAL A 202 2.94 -17.01 25.20
CA VAL A 202 4.21 -16.74 25.88
C VAL A 202 3.99 -15.76 27.04
N TRP A 203 3.20 -14.71 26.81
CA TRP A 203 2.84 -13.74 27.85
C TRP A 203 2.10 -14.41 29.02
N ARG A 204 1.08 -15.24 28.74
CA ARG A 204 0.33 -15.96 29.76
C ARG A 204 1.21 -16.91 30.57
N LYS A 205 2.10 -17.66 29.91
CA LYS A 205 3.00 -18.63 30.59
C LYS A 205 4.13 -17.97 31.37
N ARG A 206 4.59 -16.78 30.96
CA ARG A 206 5.76 -16.10 31.55
C ARG A 206 5.42 -14.76 32.19
N ARG A 207 4.17 -14.61 32.66
CA ARG A 207 3.58 -13.38 33.23
C ARG A 207 4.47 -12.65 34.25
N HIS A 208 5.32 -13.37 34.98
CA HIS A 208 6.19 -12.83 36.03
C HIS A 208 7.59 -12.37 35.58
N ARG A 209 8.01 -12.67 34.34
CA ARG A 209 9.33 -12.28 33.80
C ARG A 209 9.16 -11.54 32.49
N TRP A 210 8.79 -10.26 32.59
CA TRP A 210 8.80 -9.33 31.46
C TRP A 210 10.22 -9.28 30.91
N THR A 211 10.45 -9.91 29.76
CA THR A 211 11.72 -9.78 29.06
C THR A 211 11.65 -8.53 28.19
N PRO A 212 12.60 -7.57 28.35
CA PRO A 212 12.53 -6.27 27.69
C PRO A 212 12.34 -6.37 26.17
N GLY A 213 12.90 -7.40 25.52
CA GLY A 213 12.75 -7.60 24.07
C GLY A 213 11.32 -7.81 23.57
N ILE A 214 10.45 -8.49 24.32
CA ILE A 214 9.04 -8.72 23.87
C ILE A 214 8.24 -7.42 23.97
N ILE A 215 8.51 -6.61 25.00
CA ILE A 215 7.90 -5.29 25.17
C ILE A 215 8.25 -4.40 23.99
N TRP A 216 9.52 -4.39 23.57
CA TRP A 216 9.97 -3.63 22.41
C TRP A 216 9.27 -4.07 21.13
N VAL A 217 9.12 -5.37 20.88
CA VAL A 217 8.45 -5.85 19.65
C VAL A 217 6.97 -5.49 19.63
N VAL A 218 6.26 -5.66 20.76
CA VAL A 218 4.86 -5.23 20.87
C VAL A 218 4.75 -3.71 20.75
N GLY A 219 5.68 -2.96 21.34
CA GLY A 219 5.75 -1.50 21.22
C GLY A 219 5.95 -1.04 19.78
N VAL A 220 6.85 -1.68 19.03
CA VAL A 220 7.07 -1.41 17.59
C VAL A 220 5.83 -1.76 16.79
N TYR A 221 5.20 -2.91 17.04
CA TYR A 221 3.95 -3.30 16.38
C TYR A 221 2.84 -2.27 16.62
N VAL A 222 2.64 -1.84 17.87
CA VAL A 222 1.64 -0.82 18.22
C VAL A 222 1.98 0.51 17.58
N LEU A 223 3.25 0.93 17.60
CA LEU A 223 3.70 2.16 16.94
C LEU A 223 3.41 2.13 15.44
N VAL A 224 3.74 1.03 14.76
CA VAL A 224 3.43 0.83 13.33
C VAL A 224 1.93 0.87 13.09
N ALA A 225 1.13 0.17 13.90
CA ALA A 225 -0.31 0.17 13.78
C ALA A 225 -0.92 1.56 14.00
N VAL A 226 -0.40 2.34 14.95
CA VAL A 226 -0.82 3.72 15.22
C VAL A 226 -0.41 4.65 14.08
N LEU A 227 0.82 4.55 13.58
CA LEU A 227 1.29 5.34 12.43
C LEU A 227 0.46 5.05 11.17
N LEU A 228 0.01 3.81 10.98
CA LEU A 228 -0.91 3.43 9.91
C LEU A 228 -2.37 3.83 10.18
N TYR A 229 -2.72 4.08 11.45
CA TYR A 229 -4.06 4.51 11.88
C TYR A 229 -4.27 6.02 11.74
N VAL A 230 -3.21 6.83 11.86
CA VAL A 230 -3.32 8.27 11.61
C VAL A 230 -3.80 8.43 10.16
N PRO A 231 -5.03 8.94 9.93
CA PRO A 231 -5.45 9.27 8.58
C PRO A 231 -4.40 10.25 8.05
N SER A 232 -3.89 10.00 6.85
CA SER A 232 -2.98 10.90 6.17
C SER A 232 -3.51 12.32 6.31
N LEU A 233 -2.82 13.10 7.15
CA LEU A 233 -2.92 14.55 7.23
C LEU A 233 -2.17 15.14 6.05
#